data_AF-A0A2Z6GAF4-F1
#
_entry.id   AF-A0A2Z6GAF4-F1
#
_cell.length_a   1.000
_cell.length_b   1.000
_cell.length_c   1.000
_cell.angle_alpha   90.00
_cell.angle_beta   90.00
_cell.angle_gamma   90.00
#
_symmetry.space_group_name_H-M   'P 1'
#
loop_
_entity.id
_entity.type
_entity.pdbx_description
1 polymer ?
#
loop_
_entity_poly.entity_id
_entity_poly.type
_entity_poly.pdbx_seq_one_letter_code
_entity_poly.pdbx_strand_id
1 'polypeptide(L)'
;MHSFEINWGVVAVSDDHAHVRQTYALWPAPVNDDQCFAEAGFSHFQSDDEGWSESHWDAQAEILQQRVLSVLAELGHAVVLSEPLVEDRSLFRFWKPGEPLPVAEQLRWPILNDSLPEVVIRFGSAVELCAGSGHELYWISRLPDCPVSFETLLAQLAAGWPVKQVQLDWSKLGFNPVSCSAPPEILTSGTVG
;
A
#
# COMPACT_ATOMS: atom_id res chain seq x y z
N MET A 1 -2.93 14.30 24.07
CA MET A 1 -1.81 13.42 23.65
C MET A 1 -2.42 12.34 22.80
N HIS A 2 -2.40 12.52 21.48
CA HIS A 2 -2.82 11.48 20.56
C HIS A 2 -1.69 10.46 20.43
N SER A 3 -2.05 9.19 20.51
CA SER A 3 -1.14 8.05 20.35
C SER A 3 -1.20 7.56 18.90
N PHE A 4 -0.08 7.09 18.35
CA PHE A 4 -0.05 6.38 17.09
C PHE A 4 -1.06 5.21 17.12
N GLU A 5 -1.98 5.20 16.17
CA GLU A 5 -3.01 4.19 16.02
C GLU A 5 -3.04 3.68 14.57
N ILE A 6 -3.53 2.45 14.37
CA ILE A 6 -3.79 1.92 13.04
C ILE A 6 -5.28 2.00 12.78
N ASN A 7 -5.64 2.74 11.73
CA ASN A 7 -6.98 2.77 11.24
C ASN A 7 -7.11 1.84 10.02
N TRP A 8 -8.30 1.28 9.85
CA TRP A 8 -8.59 0.42 8.71
C TRP A 8 -10.05 0.54 8.27
N GLY A 9 -10.35 0.11 7.05
CA GLY A 9 -11.72 0.06 6.56
C GLY A 9 -11.90 -0.87 5.36
N VAL A 10 -13.16 -1.23 5.10
CA VAL A 10 -13.52 -2.08 3.96
C VAL A 10 -13.74 -1.18 2.74
N VAL A 11 -13.05 -1.48 1.64
CA VAL A 11 -13.08 -0.67 0.41
C VAL A 11 -14.02 -1.28 -0.60
N ALA A 12 -13.80 -2.55 -0.92
CA ALA A 12 -14.58 -3.26 -1.92
C ALA A 12 -14.66 -4.75 -1.58
N VAL A 13 -15.79 -5.35 -1.91
CA VAL A 13 -15.97 -6.79 -2.00
C VAL A 13 -16.48 -7.06 -3.41
N SER A 14 -15.62 -7.60 -4.27
CA SER A 14 -16.06 -8.05 -5.59
C SER A 14 -16.38 -9.53 -5.52
N ASP A 15 -17.63 -9.85 -5.82
CA ASP A 15 -18.11 -11.21 -6.06
C ASP A 15 -18.36 -11.33 -7.56
N ASP A 16 -17.32 -11.66 -8.31
CA ASP A 16 -17.53 -12.22 -9.64
C ASP A 16 -17.63 -13.72 -9.42
N HIS A 17 -18.71 -14.37 -9.86
CA HIS A 17 -19.24 -15.68 -9.42
C HIS A 17 -18.26 -16.88 -9.31
N ALA A 18 -16.97 -16.70 -9.62
CA ALA A 18 -15.87 -17.63 -9.41
C ALA A 18 -14.96 -17.30 -8.20
N HIS A 19 -14.83 -16.03 -7.79
CA HIS A 19 -13.79 -15.58 -6.86
C HIS A 19 -14.19 -14.33 -6.05
N VAL A 20 -14.29 -14.47 -4.72
CA VAL A 20 -14.48 -13.33 -3.81
C VAL A 20 -13.14 -12.67 -3.53
N ARG A 21 -12.97 -11.42 -3.95
CA ARG A 21 -11.84 -10.56 -3.58
C ARG A 21 -12.33 -9.50 -2.60
N GLN A 22 -11.64 -9.39 -1.47
CA GLN A 22 -11.93 -8.39 -0.45
C GLN A 22 -10.76 -7.44 -0.31
N THR A 23 -11.01 -6.14 -0.50
CA THR A 23 -9.99 -5.11 -0.35
C THR A 23 -10.25 -4.27 0.88
N TYR A 24 -9.20 -4.09 1.66
CA TYR A 24 -9.16 -3.30 2.88
C TYR A 24 -8.15 -2.17 2.72
N ALA A 25 -8.46 -1.02 3.29
CA ALA A 25 -7.51 0.07 3.47
C ALA A 25 -6.95 0.00 4.89
N LEU A 26 -5.66 0.29 5.04
CA LEU A 26 -4.98 0.43 6.33
C LEU A 26 -4.09 1.67 6.28
N TRP A 27 -4.10 2.47 7.34
CA TRP A 27 -3.25 3.66 7.46
C TRP A 27 -2.90 3.96 8.92
N PRO A 28 -1.73 4.57 9.17
CA PRO A 28 -1.44 5.15 10.47
C PRO A 28 -2.29 6.39 10.70
N ALA A 29 -2.69 6.62 11.94
CA ALA A 29 -3.26 7.88 12.39
C ALA A 29 -2.41 8.48 13.52
N PRO A 30 -2.29 9.82 13.57
CA PRO A 30 -2.92 10.80 12.66
C PRO A 30 -2.32 10.81 11.23
N VAL A 31 -3.09 11.25 10.23
CA VAL A 31 -2.65 11.44 8.83
C VAL A 31 -2.17 12.87 8.58
N ASN A 32 -1.44 13.13 7.50
CA ASN A 32 -1.12 14.51 7.08
C ASN A 32 -2.39 15.30 6.72
N ASP A 33 -2.33 16.62 6.93
CA ASP A 33 -3.42 17.54 6.57
C ASP A 33 -3.49 17.73 5.04
N ASP A 34 -4.14 16.77 4.38
CA ASP A 34 -4.39 16.77 2.94
C ASP A 34 -5.89 16.96 2.65
N GLN A 35 -6.20 17.74 1.62
CA GLN A 35 -7.57 17.94 1.14
C GLN A 35 -8.23 16.60 0.75
N CYS A 36 -7.48 15.68 0.14
CA CYS A 36 -8.00 14.37 -0.27
C CYS A 36 -8.53 13.59 0.95
N PHE A 37 -7.80 13.65 2.07
CA PHE A 37 -8.21 13.02 3.33
C PHE A 37 -9.40 13.73 3.97
N ALA A 38 -9.42 15.05 3.98
CA ALA A 38 -10.57 15.81 4.48
C ALA A 38 -11.85 15.49 3.69
N GLU A 39 -11.77 15.43 2.35
CA GLU A 39 -12.89 15.09 1.48
C GLU A 39 -13.36 13.63 1.63
N ALA A 40 -12.42 12.71 1.89
CA ALA A 40 -12.73 11.31 2.17
C ALA A 40 -13.38 11.09 3.56
N GLY A 41 -13.37 12.10 4.44
CA GLY A 41 -13.98 12.08 5.76
C GLY A 41 -13.03 11.72 6.90
N PHE A 42 -11.72 11.85 6.71
CA PHE A 42 -10.76 11.69 7.80
C PHE A 42 -10.95 12.81 8.82
N SER A 43 -10.74 12.48 10.10
CA SER A 43 -10.96 13.43 11.20
C SER A 43 -9.77 13.56 12.15
N HIS A 44 -8.73 12.75 11.97
CA HIS A 44 -7.54 12.70 12.84
C HIS A 44 -6.31 13.10 12.02
N PHE A 45 -6.00 14.39 12.03
CA PHE A 45 -4.88 14.99 11.30
C PHE A 45 -3.72 15.31 12.23
N GLN A 46 -2.50 15.28 11.70
CA GLN A 46 -1.31 15.76 12.41
C GLN A 46 -1.45 17.26 12.59
N SER A 47 -1.35 17.73 13.83
CA SER A 47 -1.26 19.16 14.13
C SER A 47 0.15 19.51 14.60
N ASP A 48 0.68 20.63 14.11
CA ASP A 48 1.99 21.17 14.51
C ASP A 48 2.09 21.46 16.02
N ASP A 49 0.95 21.63 16.71
CA ASP A 49 0.85 22.04 18.11
C ASP A 49 0.95 20.88 19.12
N GLU A 50 1.03 19.61 18.68
CA GLU A 50 0.85 18.45 19.56
C GLU A 50 2.13 17.90 20.21
N GLY A 51 3.29 18.55 20.00
CA GLY A 51 4.54 18.19 20.67
C GLY A 51 5.11 16.82 20.29
N TRP A 52 4.55 16.17 19.27
CA TRP A 52 5.24 15.11 18.53
C TRP A 52 6.26 15.79 17.63
N SER A 53 7.54 15.42 17.74
CA SER A 53 8.44 15.69 16.64
C SER A 53 7.99 14.83 15.47
N GLU A 54 7.85 15.42 14.29
CA GLU A 54 7.63 14.76 12.99
C GLU A 54 8.41 13.43 12.89
N SER A 55 9.66 13.44 13.38
CA SER A 55 10.55 12.28 13.46
C SER A 55 10.04 11.08 14.28
N HIS A 56 9.23 11.27 15.32
CA HIS A 56 8.67 10.14 16.07
C HIS A 56 7.51 9.49 15.30
N TRP A 57 6.71 10.28 14.59
CA TRP A 57 5.65 9.73 13.75
C TRP A 57 6.23 8.99 12.56
N ASP A 58 7.20 9.59 11.87
CA ASP A 58 7.90 8.96 10.74
C ASP A 58 8.50 7.61 11.12
N ALA A 59 9.09 7.51 12.31
CA ALA A 59 9.65 6.25 12.81
C ALA A 59 8.56 5.19 13.03
N GLN A 60 7.39 5.55 13.57
CA GLN A 60 6.29 4.59 13.76
C GLN A 60 5.65 4.18 12.43
N ALA A 61 5.50 5.12 11.48
CA ALA A 61 5.03 4.84 10.13
C ALA A 61 5.99 3.89 9.40
N GLU A 62 7.30 4.10 9.51
CA GLU A 62 8.31 3.18 8.96
C GLU A 62 8.23 1.78 9.60
N ILE A 63 8.05 1.70 10.93
CA ILE A 63 7.85 0.41 11.61
C ILE A 63 6.59 -0.28 11.08
N LEU A 64 5.50 0.46 10.87
CA LEU A 64 4.28 -0.08 10.29
C LEU A 64 4.53 -0.62 8.87
N GLN A 65 5.20 0.16 8.01
CA GLN A 65 5.55 -0.24 6.66
C GLN A 65 6.36 -1.56 6.65
N GLN A 66 7.39 -1.65 7.50
CA GLN A 66 8.21 -2.85 7.64
C GLN A 66 7.39 -4.05 8.13
N ARG A 67 6.47 -3.83 9.08
CA ARG A 67 5.56 -4.88 9.57
C ARG A 67 4.60 -5.36 8.49
N VAL A 68 4.02 -4.45 7.70
CA VAL A 68 3.17 -4.81 6.56
C VAL A 68 3.91 -5.75 5.63
N LEU A 69 5.13 -5.38 5.21
CA LEU A 69 5.94 -6.23 4.35
C LEU A 69 6.28 -7.57 5.01
N SER A 70 6.67 -7.57 6.28
CA SER A 70 7.06 -8.79 7.00
C SER A 70 5.89 -9.76 7.15
N VAL A 71 4.72 -9.27 7.59
CA VAL A 71 3.53 -10.10 7.83
C VAL A 71 3.00 -10.66 6.50
N LEU A 72 2.94 -9.85 5.45
CA LEU A 72 2.47 -10.33 4.15
C LEU A 72 3.46 -11.30 3.49
N ALA A 73 4.77 -11.17 3.75
CA ALA A 73 5.78 -12.11 3.28
C ALA A 73 5.64 -13.53 3.87
N GLU A 74 4.97 -13.69 5.02
CA GLU A 74 4.64 -15.01 5.57
C GLU A 74 3.66 -15.79 4.68
N LEU A 75 2.87 -15.08 3.85
CA LEU A 75 1.92 -15.68 2.91
C LEU A 75 2.55 -16.04 1.56
N GLY A 76 3.79 -15.63 1.30
CA GLY A 76 4.54 -16.00 0.13
C GLY A 76 5.59 -14.96 -0.29
N HIS A 77 6.45 -15.34 -1.22
CA HIS A 77 7.47 -14.46 -1.76
C HIS A 77 6.85 -13.22 -2.42
N ALA A 78 7.42 -12.04 -2.13
CA ALA A 78 6.99 -10.77 -2.67
C ALA A 78 7.40 -10.64 -4.15
N VAL A 79 6.46 -10.28 -5.02
CA VAL A 79 6.69 -10.01 -6.44
C VAL A 79 6.06 -8.68 -6.79
N VAL A 80 6.86 -7.74 -7.28
CA VAL A 80 6.37 -6.46 -7.80
C VAL A 80 5.70 -6.71 -9.15
N LEU A 81 4.43 -6.34 -9.28
CA LEU A 81 3.62 -6.49 -10.50
C LEU A 81 3.58 -5.22 -11.34
N SER A 82 3.70 -4.05 -10.70
CA SER A 82 3.80 -2.75 -11.37
C SER A 82 5.18 -2.58 -12.04
N GLU A 83 5.34 -1.53 -12.84
CA GLU A 83 6.65 -1.17 -13.37
C GLU A 83 7.60 -0.85 -12.20
N PRO A 84 8.74 -1.56 -12.07
CA PRO A 84 9.62 -1.39 -10.92
C PRO A 84 10.38 -0.07 -11.03
N LEU A 85 10.47 0.65 -9.92
CA LEU A 85 11.41 1.74 -9.76
C LEU A 85 12.84 1.19 -9.86
N VAL A 86 13.71 1.91 -10.58
CA VAL A 86 15.10 1.51 -10.81
C VAL A 86 16.05 2.54 -10.23
N GLU A 87 17.20 2.08 -9.74
CA GLU A 87 18.25 2.97 -9.23
C GLU A 87 18.78 3.88 -10.36
N ASP A 88 18.73 5.21 -10.18
CA ASP A 88 19.30 6.13 -11.16
C ASP A 88 20.84 6.16 -11.07
N ARG A 89 21.49 5.33 -11.90
CA ARG A 89 22.95 5.35 -12.07
C ARG A 89 23.36 6.35 -13.15
N SER A 90 23.41 7.63 -12.78
CA SER A 90 23.59 8.77 -13.69
C SER A 90 25.01 9.00 -14.29
N LEU A 91 26.10 8.34 -13.86
CA LEU A 91 27.45 8.74 -14.34
C LEU A 91 28.12 7.86 -15.41
N PHE A 92 27.63 6.65 -15.71
CA PHE A 92 28.24 5.76 -16.73
C PHE A 92 27.18 5.07 -17.61
N ARG A 93 26.13 5.84 -17.92
CA ARG A 93 24.84 5.43 -18.49
C ARG A 93 24.88 5.12 -19.99
N PHE A 94 25.73 4.20 -20.42
CA PHE A 94 25.60 3.68 -21.79
C PHE A 94 25.15 2.23 -21.85
N TRP A 95 25.59 1.31 -20.98
CA TRP A 95 25.48 -0.13 -21.32
C TRP A 95 24.75 -1.03 -20.32
N LYS A 96 24.13 -0.53 -19.24
CA LYS A 96 23.30 -1.37 -18.35
C LYS A 96 22.04 -0.65 -17.87
N PRO A 97 20.85 -1.27 -17.97
CA PRO A 97 19.67 -0.80 -17.25
C PRO A 97 19.95 -0.83 -15.74
N GLY A 98 19.37 0.13 -15.00
CA GLY A 98 19.44 0.17 -13.55
C GLY A 98 18.85 -1.09 -12.93
N GLU A 99 19.35 -1.49 -11.78
CA GLU A 99 18.76 -2.60 -11.03
C GLU A 99 17.46 -2.12 -10.37
N PRO A 100 16.40 -2.95 -10.33
CA PRO A 100 15.20 -2.63 -9.57
C PRO A 100 15.53 -2.36 -8.10
N LEU A 101 14.89 -1.35 -7.53
CA LEU A 101 14.99 -1.07 -6.10
C LEU A 101 14.45 -2.25 -5.27
N PRO A 102 14.95 -2.46 -4.03
CA PRO A 102 14.39 -3.44 -3.10
C PRO A 102 12.89 -3.23 -2.87
N VAL A 103 12.14 -4.31 -2.58
CA VAL A 103 10.67 -4.25 -2.37
C VAL A 103 10.25 -3.21 -1.33
N ALA A 104 11.04 -3.02 -0.26
CA ALA A 104 10.76 -1.99 0.74
C ALA A 104 10.81 -0.56 0.16
N GLU A 105 11.75 -0.30 -0.74
CA GLU A 105 11.86 0.99 -1.43
C GLU A 105 10.81 1.15 -2.53
N GLN A 106 10.48 0.06 -3.24
CA GLN A 106 9.37 0.04 -4.20
C GLN A 106 8.05 0.45 -3.53
N LEU A 107 7.85 0.09 -2.26
CA LEU A 107 6.71 0.51 -1.46
C LEU A 107 6.84 1.95 -0.93
N ARG A 108 8.02 2.30 -0.41
CA ARG A 108 8.25 3.59 0.26
C ARG A 108 8.14 4.78 -0.68
N TRP A 109 8.77 4.70 -1.86
CA TRP A 109 8.93 5.88 -2.72
C TRP A 109 7.60 6.43 -3.27
N PRO A 110 6.65 5.60 -3.76
CA PRO A 110 5.36 6.09 -4.22
C PRO A 110 4.50 6.74 -3.13
N ILE A 111 4.68 6.32 -1.87
CA ILE A 111 3.99 6.93 -0.72
C ILE A 111 4.53 8.33 -0.44
N LEU A 112 5.84 8.54 -0.59
CA LEU A 112 6.50 9.82 -0.31
C LEU A 112 6.45 10.81 -1.48
N ASN A 113 6.13 10.34 -2.69
CA ASN A 113 6.17 11.15 -3.90
C ASN A 113 4.98 10.83 -4.81
N ASP A 114 4.02 11.75 -4.85
CA ASP A 114 2.81 11.69 -5.66
C ASP A 114 3.04 11.65 -7.18
N SER A 115 4.24 12.01 -7.62
CA SER A 115 4.65 12.00 -9.03
C SER A 115 5.13 10.62 -9.49
N LEU A 116 5.29 9.66 -8.58
CA LEU A 116 5.64 8.28 -8.91
C LEU A 116 4.39 7.42 -9.09
N PRO A 117 4.44 6.40 -9.97
CA PRO A 117 3.33 5.47 -10.12
C PRO A 117 3.12 4.66 -8.84
N GLU A 118 1.86 4.26 -8.60
CA GLU A 118 1.53 3.31 -7.52
C GLU A 118 2.32 2.01 -7.69
N VAL A 119 2.68 1.40 -6.56
CA VAL A 119 3.27 0.07 -6.54
C VAL A 119 2.20 -0.98 -6.32
N VAL A 120 2.30 -2.12 -7.01
CA VAL A 120 1.51 -3.32 -6.72
C VAL A 120 2.45 -4.47 -6.42
N ILE A 121 2.32 -5.07 -5.24
CA ILE A 121 3.15 -6.17 -4.75
C ILE A 121 2.25 -7.36 -4.44
N ARG A 122 2.52 -8.52 -5.02
CA ARG A 122 1.83 -9.77 -4.72
C ARG A 122 2.69 -10.64 -3.80
N PHE A 123 2.06 -11.24 -2.79
CA PHE A 123 2.69 -12.20 -1.90
C PHE A 123 2.03 -13.57 -2.07
N GLY A 124 2.76 -14.47 -2.75
CA GLY A 124 2.22 -15.79 -3.13
C GLY A 124 0.97 -15.67 -4.03
N SER A 125 0.00 -16.56 -3.84
CA SER A 125 -1.33 -16.47 -4.47
C SER A 125 -2.39 -15.89 -3.53
N ALA A 126 -1.99 -15.37 -2.37
CA ALA A 126 -2.88 -15.09 -1.26
C ALA A 126 -3.29 -13.61 -1.15
N VAL A 127 -2.38 -12.67 -1.43
CA VAL A 127 -2.62 -11.25 -1.14
C VAL A 127 -1.87 -10.33 -2.09
N GLU A 128 -2.48 -9.19 -2.37
CA GLU A 128 -1.86 -8.08 -3.08
C GLU A 128 -1.90 -6.82 -2.21
N LEU A 129 -0.77 -6.12 -2.19
CA LEU A 129 -0.59 -4.82 -1.56
C LEU A 129 -0.46 -3.78 -2.67
N CYS A 130 -1.26 -2.72 -2.60
CA CYS A 130 -1.06 -1.52 -3.39
C CYS A 130 -0.85 -0.32 -2.47
N ALA A 131 0.05 0.59 -2.85
CA ALA A 131 0.26 1.86 -2.19
C ALA A 131 0.87 2.88 -3.16
N GLY A 132 0.69 4.16 -2.87
CA GLY A 132 1.26 5.25 -3.65
C GLY A 132 0.45 6.54 -3.59
N SER A 133 0.62 7.36 -4.63
CA SER A 133 -0.09 8.64 -4.80
C SER A 133 0.14 9.65 -3.68
N GLY A 134 1.31 9.63 -3.05
CA GLY A 134 1.64 10.59 -1.99
C GLY A 134 0.93 10.33 -0.65
N HIS A 135 0.26 9.18 -0.48
CA HIS A 135 -0.50 8.87 0.72
C HIS A 135 0.06 7.65 1.43
N GLU A 136 0.20 7.72 2.76
CA GLU A 136 0.56 6.62 3.66
C GLU A 136 -0.64 5.65 3.84
N LEU A 137 -1.14 5.12 2.73
CA LEU A 137 -2.28 4.21 2.64
C LEU A 137 -1.84 2.87 2.05
N TYR A 138 -2.28 1.80 2.70
CA TYR A 138 -2.01 0.42 2.29
C TYR A 138 -3.31 -0.25 1.89
N TRP A 139 -3.47 -0.51 0.59
CA TRP A 139 -4.60 -1.24 0.03
C TRP A 139 -4.28 -2.73 0.00
N ILE A 140 -4.87 -3.50 0.90
CA ILE A 140 -4.62 -4.94 1.05
C ILE A 140 -5.81 -5.70 0.45
N SER A 141 -5.56 -6.35 -0.68
CA SER A 141 -6.53 -7.20 -1.37
C SER A 141 -6.29 -8.67 -1.06
N ARG A 142 -7.24 -9.30 -0.37
CA ARG A 142 -7.24 -10.75 -0.15
C ARG A 142 -7.74 -11.45 -1.41
N LEU A 143 -6.91 -12.36 -1.91
CA LEU A 143 -7.25 -13.24 -3.03
C LEU A 143 -8.00 -14.48 -2.50
N PRO A 144 -8.73 -15.22 -3.37
CA PRO A 144 -9.59 -16.33 -2.95
C PRO A 144 -8.89 -17.41 -2.13
N ASP A 145 -7.60 -17.65 -2.40
CA ASP A 145 -6.80 -18.69 -1.74
C ASP A 145 -6.12 -18.20 -0.45
N CYS A 146 -6.44 -16.99 0.04
CA CYS A 146 -5.84 -16.44 1.24
C CYS A 146 -6.20 -17.28 2.49
N PRO A 147 -5.24 -17.94 3.15
CA PRO A 147 -5.52 -18.90 4.21
C PRO A 147 -5.89 -18.24 5.55
N VAL A 148 -5.68 -16.92 5.67
CA VAL A 148 -5.87 -16.15 6.90
C VAL A 148 -6.90 -15.05 6.70
N SER A 149 -7.69 -14.73 7.72
CA SER A 149 -8.62 -13.62 7.66
C SER A 149 -7.89 -12.27 7.74
N PHE A 150 -8.57 -11.19 7.33
CA PHE A 150 -7.99 -9.85 7.44
C PHE A 150 -7.78 -9.46 8.91
N GLU A 151 -8.69 -9.86 9.80
CA GLU A 151 -8.59 -9.60 11.24
C GLU A 151 -7.37 -10.28 11.86
N THR A 152 -7.02 -11.49 11.41
CA THR A 152 -5.79 -12.16 11.84
C THR A 152 -4.55 -11.38 11.39
N LEU A 153 -4.51 -10.91 10.14
CA LEU A 153 -3.42 -10.06 9.64
C LEU A 153 -3.34 -8.75 10.44
N LEU A 154 -4.47 -8.08 10.61
CA LEU A 154 -4.57 -6.82 11.35
C LEU A 154 -4.08 -6.96 12.80
N ALA A 155 -4.41 -8.07 13.48
CA ALA A 155 -3.92 -8.34 14.83
C ALA A 155 -2.39 -8.47 14.89
N GLN A 156 -1.76 -9.06 13.86
CA GLN A 156 -0.31 -9.16 13.76
C GLN A 156 0.34 -7.80 13.45
N LEU A 157 -0.27 -7.02 12.55
CA LEU A 157 0.20 -5.68 12.18
C LEU A 157 0.13 -4.70 13.36
N ALA A 158 -0.94 -4.80 14.16
CA ALA A 158 -1.19 -3.93 15.29
C ALA A 158 -0.08 -3.99 16.32
N ALA A 159 0.36 -5.20 16.70
CA ALA A 159 1.46 -5.45 17.63
C ALA A 159 1.48 -4.48 18.84
N GLY A 160 0.31 -4.27 19.43
CA GLY A 160 0.09 -3.45 20.62
C GLY A 160 -0.43 -2.03 20.36
N TRP A 161 -0.39 -1.53 19.12
CA TRP A 161 -1.02 -0.26 18.78
C TRP A 161 -2.55 -0.37 18.81
N PRO A 162 -3.26 0.71 19.23
CA PRO A 162 -4.71 0.78 19.09
C PRO A 162 -5.12 0.59 17.63
N VAL A 163 -6.23 -0.13 17.42
CA VAL A 163 -6.78 -0.38 16.10
C VAL A 163 -8.21 0.10 16.05
N LYS A 164 -8.57 0.85 15.01
CA LYS A 164 -9.93 1.38 14.83
C LYS A 164 -10.42 1.16 13.41
N GLN A 165 -11.63 0.62 13.29
CA GLN A 165 -12.31 0.56 12.01
C GLN A 165 -12.97 1.91 11.72
N VAL A 166 -12.76 2.43 10.51
CA VAL A 166 -13.30 3.71 10.05
C VAL A 166 -13.97 3.50 8.69
N GLN A 167 -15.14 4.12 8.52
CA GLN A 167 -15.84 4.15 7.24
C GLN A 167 -15.57 5.51 6.58
N LEU A 168 -15.06 5.48 5.35
CA LEU A 168 -14.65 6.65 4.58
C LEU A 168 -15.24 6.60 3.17
N ASP A 169 -15.22 7.73 2.47
CA ASP A 169 -15.52 7.78 1.04
C ASP A 169 -14.26 7.52 0.23
N TRP A 170 -14.00 6.25 -0.07
CA TRP A 170 -12.82 5.80 -0.81
C TRP A 170 -12.72 6.37 -2.23
N SER A 171 -13.83 6.85 -2.80
CA SER A 171 -13.82 7.43 -4.16
C SER A 171 -13.00 8.72 -4.25
N LYS A 172 -12.69 9.34 -3.11
CA LYS A 172 -11.88 10.57 -3.00
C LYS A 172 -10.38 10.34 -2.94
N LEU A 173 -9.94 9.12 -2.65
CA LEU A 173 -8.53 8.78 -2.45
C LEU A 173 -7.89 8.07 -3.66
N GLY A 174 -8.50 8.21 -4.84
CA GLY A 174 -7.94 7.68 -6.10
C GLY A 174 -7.91 6.16 -6.23
N PHE A 175 -8.37 5.39 -5.24
CA PHE A 175 -8.32 3.92 -5.29
C PHE A 175 -9.09 3.37 -6.49
N ASN A 176 -8.36 2.79 -7.43
CA ASN A 176 -8.93 2.03 -8.54
C ASN A 176 -8.66 0.52 -8.33
N PRO A 177 -9.67 -0.29 -7.96
CA PRO A 177 -9.48 -1.73 -7.74
C PRO A 177 -8.95 -2.47 -8.98
N VAL A 178 -9.11 -1.90 -10.19
CA VAL A 178 -8.60 -2.46 -11.44
C VAL A 178 -7.07 -2.37 -11.53
N SER A 179 -6.45 -1.32 -10.97
CA SER A 179 -4.97 -1.16 -10.96
C SER A 179 -4.29 -2.28 -10.18
N CYS A 180 -4.97 -2.83 -9.17
CA CYS A 180 -4.48 -3.97 -8.39
C CYS A 180 -4.75 -5.33 -9.09
N SER A 181 -5.35 -5.35 -10.28
CA SER A 181 -5.87 -6.57 -10.92
C SER A 181 -5.21 -6.91 -12.26
N ALA A 182 -4.60 -5.94 -12.94
CA ALA A 182 -4.09 -6.17 -14.29
C ALA A 182 -2.62 -6.63 -14.25
N PRO A 183 -2.29 -7.87 -14.66
CA PRO A 183 -0.97 -8.10 -15.24
C PRO A 183 -0.82 -7.15 -16.46
N PRO A 184 0.38 -6.62 -16.75
CA PRO A 184 0.58 -5.91 -17.99
C PRO A 184 0.20 -6.87 -19.12
N GLU A 185 -0.72 -6.46 -20.00
CA GLU A 185 -0.99 -7.18 -21.23
C GLU A 185 0.37 -7.41 -21.91
N ILE A 186 0.78 -8.67 -21.99
CA ILE A 186 1.88 -9.06 -22.86
C ILE A 186 1.37 -8.73 -24.26
N LEU A 187 1.78 -7.57 -24.79
CA LEU A 187 1.66 -7.24 -26.20
C LEU A 187 2.38 -8.35 -26.96
N THR A 188 1.63 -9.36 -27.36
CA THR A 188 2.08 -10.35 -28.31
C THR A 188 2.20 -9.63 -29.63
N SER A 189 3.42 -9.17 -29.93
CA SER A 189 3.78 -8.63 -31.23
C SER A 189 3.27 -9.59 -32.30
N GLY A 190 2.29 -9.12 -33.05
CA GLY A 190 1.72 -9.83 -34.18
C GLY A 190 2.83 -10.23 -35.14
N THR A 191 2.90 -11.53 -35.41
CA THR A 191 3.66 -12.05 -36.54
C THR A 191 2.93 -11.62 -37.81
N VAL A 192 3.51 -10.65 -38.53
CA VAL A 192 3.10 -10.37 -39.90
C VAL A 192 3.85 -11.37 -40.79
N GLY A 193 3.08 -12.28 -41.39
CA GLY A 193 3.52 -13.13 -42.50
C GLY A 193 3.46 -12.42 -43.85
#